data_AF-A0A554QU85-F1
#
_entry.id   AF-A0A554QU85-F1
#
_cell.length_a   1.000
_cell.length_b   1.000
_cell.length_c   1.000
_cell.angle_alpha   90.00
_cell.angle_beta   90.00
_cell.angle_gamma   90.00
#
_symmetry.space_group_name_H-M   'P 1'
#
loop_
_entity.id
_entity.type
_entity.pdbx_description
1 polymer ?
#
loop_
_entity_poly.entity_id
_entity_poly.type
_entity_poly.pdbx_seq_one_letter_code
_entity_poly.pdbx_strand_id
1 'polypeptide(L)'
;MHQVARRRRSQPPPARFLFEALIDPHREPVRHWLDLRDNEIEPTIVEAVEPELVIWSSIWPDRPDAIIRFDIEAVGYETTLCWTLFVDDPVPTESDVVRMRKRINTLINANLRFTFGQ
;
A
#
# COMPACT_ATOMS: atom_id res chain seq x y z
N MET A 1 1.67 17.80 6.55
CA MET A 1 1.62 16.33 6.40
C MET A 1 1.96 15.62 7.70
N HIS A 2 1.04 14.78 8.17
CA HIS A 2 1.04 14.04 9.43
C HIS A 2 1.04 12.54 9.16
N GLN A 3 1.89 11.79 9.86
CA GLN A 3 1.83 10.33 9.86
C GLN A 3 0.70 9.86 10.77
N VAL A 4 -0.32 9.20 10.21
CA VAL A 4 -1.50 8.75 10.98
C VAL A 4 -1.56 7.23 11.16
N ALA A 5 -0.92 6.46 10.29
CA ALA A 5 -0.81 5.02 10.47
C ALA A 5 0.47 4.46 9.85
N ARG A 6 0.97 3.37 10.43
CA ARG A 6 2.14 2.63 9.93
C ARG A 6 1.99 1.14 10.23
N ARG A 7 2.40 0.29 9.30
CA ARG A 7 2.48 -1.16 9.52
C ARG A 7 3.65 -1.77 8.78
N ARG A 8 4.43 -2.59 9.50
CA ARG A 8 5.53 -3.40 8.98
C ARG A 8 5.15 -4.87 9.01
N ARG A 9 5.44 -5.61 7.94
CA ARG A 9 5.27 -7.07 7.87
C ARG A 9 6.29 -7.68 6.92
N SER A 10 6.80 -8.88 7.22
CA SER A 10 7.56 -9.64 6.22
C SER A 10 6.61 -10.17 5.15
N GLN A 11 7.10 -10.25 3.94
CA GLN A 11 6.41 -10.68 2.73
C GLN A 11 7.23 -11.82 2.10
N PRO A 12 6.54 -12.85 1.57
CA PRO A 12 7.19 -14.01 0.98
C PRO A 12 7.98 -13.75 -0.31
N PRO A 13 7.59 -12.85 -1.24
CA PRO A 13 8.34 -12.69 -2.47
C PRO A 13 9.63 -11.88 -2.27
N PRO A 14 10.62 -12.03 -3.17
CA PRO A 14 11.73 -11.08 -3.30
C PRO A 14 11.27 -9.64 -3.55
N ALA A 15 12.07 -8.66 -3.08
CA ALA A 15 11.71 -7.25 -3.07
C ALA A 15 11.26 -6.71 -4.44
N ARG A 16 11.94 -7.13 -5.52
CA ARG A 16 11.59 -6.71 -6.89
C ARG A 16 10.16 -7.06 -7.28
N PHE A 17 9.66 -8.24 -6.89
CA PHE A 17 8.31 -8.67 -7.28
C PHE A 17 7.25 -7.91 -6.49
N LEU A 18 7.56 -7.55 -5.25
CA LEU A 18 6.69 -6.71 -4.46
C LEU A 18 6.64 -5.28 -5.01
N PHE A 19 7.80 -4.72 -5.37
CA PHE A 19 7.91 -3.44 -6.06
C PHE A 19 7.11 -3.43 -7.37
N GLU A 20 7.35 -4.42 -8.24
CA GLU A 20 6.65 -4.60 -9.50
C GLU A 20 5.11 -4.65 -9.32
N ALA A 21 4.63 -5.41 -8.33
CA ALA A 21 3.20 -5.51 -8.05
C ALA A 21 2.60 -4.19 -7.54
N LEU A 22 3.38 -3.35 -6.84
CA LEU A 22 2.93 -2.06 -6.32
C LEU A 22 2.93 -0.96 -7.40
N ILE A 23 3.82 -1.01 -8.39
CA ILE A 23 3.83 -0.03 -9.50
C ILE A 23 2.87 -0.39 -10.63
N ASP A 24 2.52 -1.67 -10.76
CA ASP A 24 1.56 -2.17 -11.75
C ASP A 24 0.63 -3.21 -11.10
N PRO A 25 -0.42 -2.76 -10.39
CA PRO A 25 -1.36 -3.66 -9.73
C PRO A 25 -2.17 -4.58 -10.66
N HIS A 26 -2.23 -4.24 -11.96
CA HIS A 26 -2.99 -4.99 -12.98
C HIS A 26 -2.13 -5.89 -13.85
N ARG A 27 -0.82 -5.96 -13.58
CA ARG A 27 0.14 -6.75 -14.36
C ARG A 27 -0.28 -8.21 -14.56
N GLU A 28 -0.89 -8.81 -13.55
CA GLU A 28 -1.44 -10.17 -13.62
C GLU A 28 -2.97 -10.13 -13.67
N PRO A 29 -3.59 -10.19 -14.86
CA PRO A 29 -5.04 -10.04 -15.03
C PRO A 29 -5.87 -11.20 -14.44
N VAL A 30 -5.23 -12.25 -13.92
CA VAL A 30 -5.90 -13.38 -13.25
C VAL A 30 -5.84 -13.21 -11.72
N ARG A 31 -4.95 -12.35 -11.21
CA ARG A 31 -4.68 -12.14 -9.78
C ARG A 31 -4.90 -10.67 -9.40
N HIS A 32 -6.14 -10.22 -9.49
CA HIS A 32 -6.55 -8.88 -9.06
C HIS A 32 -6.52 -8.79 -7.53
N TRP A 33 -5.45 -8.21 -6.99
CA TRP A 33 -5.34 -7.99 -5.55
C TRP A 33 -5.80 -6.60 -5.11
N LEU A 34 -5.71 -5.62 -6.02
CA LEU A 34 -6.21 -4.26 -5.83
C LEU A 34 -7.73 -4.21 -6.03
N ASP A 35 -8.43 -4.98 -5.21
CA ASP A 35 -9.88 -5.04 -5.17
C ASP A 35 -10.41 -3.80 -4.44
N LEU A 36 -10.66 -2.72 -5.18
CA LEU A 36 -11.16 -1.43 -4.69
C LEU A 36 -12.68 -1.44 -4.52
N ARG A 37 -13.19 -0.70 -3.54
CA ARG A 37 -14.63 -0.53 -3.33
C ARG A 37 -15.19 0.52 -4.29
N ASP A 38 -16.50 0.52 -4.49
CA ASP A 38 -17.21 1.48 -5.37
C ASP A 38 -16.93 2.97 -5.05
N ASN A 39 -16.53 3.27 -3.82
CA ASN A 39 -16.21 4.62 -3.36
C ASN A 39 -14.70 4.90 -3.25
N GLU A 40 -13.87 4.02 -3.78
CA GLU A 40 -12.41 4.14 -3.80
C GLU A 40 -11.92 4.31 -5.24
N ILE A 41 -10.77 4.95 -5.40
CA ILE A 41 -10.16 5.20 -6.70
C ILE A 41 -8.81 4.52 -6.79
N GLU A 42 -8.42 4.19 -8.03
CA GLU A 42 -7.10 3.62 -8.28
C GLU A 42 -6.01 4.65 -7.99
N PRO A 43 -5.00 4.30 -7.17
CA PRO A 43 -3.91 5.21 -6.88
C PRO A 43 -3.02 5.39 -8.11
N THR A 44 -2.53 6.60 -8.30
CA THR A 44 -1.45 6.90 -9.22
C THR A 44 -0.10 6.78 -8.52
N ILE A 45 0.95 6.45 -9.27
CA ILE A 45 2.32 6.43 -8.75
C ILE A 45 2.84 7.87 -8.68
N VAL A 46 3.06 8.35 -7.45
CA VAL A 46 3.64 9.67 -7.18
C VAL A 46 5.17 9.63 -7.31
N GLU A 47 5.77 8.56 -6.78
CA GLU A 47 7.21 8.31 -6.84
C GLU A 47 7.48 6.81 -6.78
N ALA A 48 8.54 6.35 -7.45
CA ALA A 48 9.01 4.98 -7.36
C ALA A 48 10.54 4.94 -7.50
N VAL A 49 11.21 4.24 -6.57
CA VAL A 49 12.65 3.97 -6.59
C VAL A 49 12.84 2.47 -6.43
N GLU A 50 13.33 1.81 -7.47
CA GLU A 50 13.42 0.35 -7.48
C GLU A 50 14.58 -0.17 -6.61
N PRO A 51 14.39 -1.25 -5.82
CA PRO A 51 13.11 -1.85 -5.41
C PRO A 51 12.62 -1.29 -4.06
N GLU A 52 13.19 -0.18 -3.57
CA GLU A 52 13.17 0.27 -2.17
C GLU A 52 11.92 1.07 -1.78
N LEU A 53 11.29 1.77 -2.73
CA LEU A 53 10.24 2.74 -2.43
C LEU A 53 9.17 2.80 -3.52
N VAL A 54 7.91 2.78 -3.10
CA VAL A 54 6.77 3.21 -3.92
C VAL A 54 5.93 4.20 -3.12
N ILE A 55 5.49 5.29 -3.75
CA ILE A 55 4.54 6.25 -3.17
C ILE A 55 3.31 6.28 -4.05
N TRP A 56 2.17 5.98 -3.44
CA TRP A 56 0.87 6.08 -4.05
C TRP A 56 0.16 7.37 -3.66
N SER A 57 -0.59 7.93 -4.61
CA SER A 57 -1.63 8.90 -4.31
C SER A 57 -2.75 8.27 -3.48
N SER A 58 -3.68 9.10 -3.02
CA SER A 58 -4.84 8.61 -2.28
C SER A 58 -5.68 7.61 -3.07
N ILE A 59 -6.23 6.63 -2.36
CA ILE A 59 -7.29 5.74 -2.83
C ILE A 59 -8.69 6.24 -2.43
N TRP A 60 -8.78 7.35 -1.69
CA TRP A 60 -10.01 7.88 -1.12
C TRP A 60 -10.35 9.25 -1.75
N PRO A 61 -11.46 9.34 -2.49
CA PRO A 61 -11.91 10.61 -3.07
C PRO A 61 -12.19 11.71 -2.04
N ASP A 62 -12.61 11.34 -0.83
CA ASP A 62 -12.89 12.25 0.28
C ASP A 62 -11.62 12.68 1.05
N ARG A 63 -10.48 12.06 0.77
CA ARG A 63 -9.15 12.43 1.28
C ARG A 63 -8.10 12.42 0.17
N PRO A 64 -8.20 13.33 -0.82
CA PRO A 64 -7.27 13.37 -1.95
C PRO A 64 -5.84 13.75 -1.53
N ASP A 65 -5.68 14.35 -0.35
CA ASP A 65 -4.39 14.69 0.27
C ASP A 65 -3.63 13.48 0.82
N ALA A 66 -4.28 12.34 0.99
CA ALA A 66 -3.66 11.17 1.58
C ALA A 66 -2.56 10.60 0.67
N ILE A 67 -1.43 10.24 1.27
CA ILE A 67 -0.30 9.60 0.59
C ILE A 67 0.03 8.29 1.29
N ILE A 68 0.20 7.23 0.51
CA ILE A 68 0.59 5.91 1.01
C ILE A 68 2.01 5.62 0.55
N ARG A 69 2.94 5.64 1.50
CA ARG A 69 4.36 5.32 1.26
C ARG A 69 4.59 3.84 1.57
N PHE A 70 5.31 3.16 0.67
CA PHE A 70 5.75 1.78 0.83
C PHE A 70 7.27 1.74 0.84
N ASP A 71 7.86 1.42 1.99
CA ASP A 71 9.28 1.12 2.13
C ASP A 71 9.48 -0.41 2.02
N ILE A 72 10.36 -0.84 1.13
CA ILE A 72 10.61 -2.23 0.78
C ILE A 72 12.07 -2.55 1.09
N GLU A 73 12.30 -3.54 1.94
CA GLU A 73 13.64 -3.87 2.43
C GLU A 73 13.89 -5.37 2.23
N ALA A 74 14.94 -5.73 1.49
CA ALA A 74 15.38 -7.13 1.41
C ALA A 74 16.08 -7.53 2.71
N VAL A 75 15.60 -8.58 3.37
CA VAL A 75 16.15 -9.11 4.63
C VAL A 75 16.46 -10.60 4.46
N GLY A 76 17.70 -10.91 4.06
CA GLY A 76 18.10 -12.27 3.73
C GLY A 76 17.32 -12.82 2.53
N TYR A 77 16.54 -13.87 2.74
CA TYR A 77 15.65 -14.46 1.72
C TYR A 77 14.20 -13.95 1.77
N GLU A 78 13.88 -13.08 2.74
CA GLU A 78 12.55 -12.47 2.87
C GLU A 78 12.59 -11.00 2.47
N THR A 79 11.41 -10.42 2.20
CA THR A 79 11.25 -8.99 2.02
C THR A 79 10.44 -8.42 3.16
N THR A 80 10.86 -7.32 3.76
CA THR A 80 10.02 -6.56 4.67
C THR A 80 9.34 -5.42 3.93
N LEU A 81 8.02 -5.35 4.06
CA LEU A 81 7.23 -4.22 3.58
C LEU A 81 6.76 -3.40 4.76
N CYS A 82 7.02 -2.10 4.72
CA CYS A 82 6.43 -1.13 5.64
C CYS A 82 5.58 -0.14 4.84
N TRP A 83 4.28 -0.13 5.08
CA TRP A 83 3.43 0.94 4.57
C TRP A 83 3.21 2.01 5.65
N THR A 84 3.22 3.27 5.24
CA THR A 84 2.98 4.44 6.10
C THR A 84 1.95 5.35 5.41
N LEU A 85 0.89 5.70 6.14
CA LEU A 85 -0.17 6.59 5.68
C LEU A 85 0.07 8.00 6.23
N PHE A 86 0.13 8.95 5.32
CA PHE A 86 0.25 10.37 5.58
C PHE A 86 -0.98 11.12 5.10
N VAL A 87 -1.35 12.19 5.81
CA VAL A 87 -2.48 13.09 5.47
C VAL A 87 -2.13 14.52 5.88
N ASP A 88 -2.76 15.52 5.27
CA ASP A 88 -2.64 16.92 5.69
C ASP A 88 -3.71 17.30 6.73
N ASP A 89 -3.60 18.53 7.23
CA ASP A 89 -4.62 19.08 8.12
C ASP A 89 -5.95 19.31 7.37
N PRO A 90 -7.10 19.04 8.01
CA PRO A 90 -7.23 18.58 9.39
C PRO A 90 -6.98 17.07 9.50
N VAL A 91 -6.21 16.68 10.53
CA VAL A 91 -5.98 15.27 10.86
C VAL A 91 -7.33 14.55 11.05
N PRO A 92 -7.57 13.40 10.38
CA PRO A 92 -8.80 12.64 10.53
C PRO A 92 -9.02 12.17 11.98
N THR A 93 -10.27 11.89 12.32
CA THR A 93 -10.59 11.33 13.64
C THR A 93 -9.97 9.94 13.80
N GLU A 94 -9.81 9.49 15.06
CA GLU A 94 -9.22 8.17 15.32
C GLU A 94 -10.01 7.02 14.66
N SER A 95 -11.34 7.11 14.62
CA SER A 95 -12.19 6.11 13.97
C SER A 95 -11.99 6.08 12.45
N ASP A 96 -11.74 7.23 11.82
CA ASP A 96 -11.40 7.33 10.40
C ASP A 96 -10.03 6.71 10.12
N VAL A 97 -9.03 7.04 10.93
CA VAL A 97 -7.68 6.45 10.82
C VAL A 97 -7.73 4.93 10.97
N VAL A 98 -8.54 4.41 11.90
CA VAL A 98 -8.73 2.96 12.06
C VAL A 98 -9.33 2.33 10.80
N ARG A 99 -10.32 2.98 10.17
CA ARG A 99 -10.94 2.51 8.92
C ARG A 99 -9.93 2.51 7.77
N MET A 100 -9.20 3.60 7.59
CA MET A 100 -8.16 3.74 6.55
C MET A 100 -7.06 2.69 6.71
N ARG A 101 -6.53 2.53 7.93
CA ARG A 101 -5.53 1.50 8.27
C ARG A 101 -6.03 0.09 7.97
N LYS A 102 -7.27 -0.23 8.37
CA LYS A 102 -7.86 -1.56 8.10
C LYS A 102 -7.92 -1.81 6.60
N ARG A 103 -8.29 -0.79 5.82
CA ARG A 103 -8.40 -0.92 4.37
C ARG A 103 -7.06 -1.18 3.68
N ILE A 104 -6.02 -0.39 3.96
CA ILE A 104 -4.67 -0.62 3.43
C ILE A 104 -4.17 -2.01 3.84
N ASN A 105 -4.42 -2.43 5.09
CA ASN A 105 -4.05 -3.77 5.53
C ASN A 105 -4.74 -4.88 4.73
N THR A 106 -6.02 -4.73 4.39
CA THR A 106 -6.71 -5.71 3.53
C THR A 106 -6.05 -5.79 2.16
N LEU A 107 -5.85 -4.65 1.49
CA LEU A 107 -5.25 -4.63 0.15
C LEU A 107 -3.83 -5.23 0.15
N ILE A 108 -2.99 -4.83 1.11
CA ILE A 108 -1.55 -5.13 1.08
C ILE A 108 -1.19 -6.41 1.83
N ASN A 109 -1.76 -6.61 3.01
CA ASN A 109 -1.37 -7.70 3.92
C ASN A 109 -2.30 -8.92 3.84
N ALA A 110 -3.41 -8.83 3.10
CA ALA A 110 -4.26 -9.97 2.75
C ALA A 110 -4.24 -10.21 1.23
N ASN A 111 -4.76 -9.29 0.42
CA ASN A 111 -4.96 -9.53 -1.01
C ASN A 111 -3.63 -9.68 -1.78
N LEU A 112 -2.74 -8.69 -1.69
CA LEU A 112 -1.43 -8.75 -2.36
C LEU A 112 -0.60 -9.92 -1.86
N ARG A 113 -0.63 -10.20 -0.55
CA ARG A 113 0.10 -11.35 0.00
C ARG A 113 -0.39 -12.68 -0.60
N PHE A 114 -1.69 -12.80 -0.85
CA PHE A 114 -2.29 -14.01 -1.44
C PHE A 114 -1.84 -14.27 -2.88
N THR A 115 -1.52 -13.22 -3.65
CA THR A 115 -1.01 -13.41 -5.03
C THR A 115 0.36 -14.08 -5.06
N PHE A 116 1.09 -14.10 -3.94
CA PHE A 116 2.36 -14.81 -3.81
C PHE A 116 2.21 -16.23 -3.23
N GLY A 117 0.98 -16.76 -3.13
CA GLY A 117 0.72 -18.15 -2.72
C GLY A 117 0.68 -18.40 -1.21
N GLN A 118 0.16 -17.44 -0.44
CA GLN A 118 -0.01 -17.53 1.02
C GLN A 118 -1.43 -17.18 1.47
#